data_AF-A0AAJ0TD58-F1
#
_entry.id   AF-A0AAJ0TD58-F1
#
_cell.length_a   1.000
_cell.length_b   1.000
_cell.length_c   1.000
_cell.angle_alpha   90.00
_cell.angle_beta   90.00
_cell.angle_gamma   90.00
#
_symmetry.space_group_name_H-M   'P 1'
#
loop_
_entity.id
_entity.type
_entity.pdbx_description
1 polymer ?
#
loop_
_entity_poly.entity_id
_entity_poly.type
_entity_poly.pdbx_seq_one_letter_code
_entity_poly.pdbx_strand_id
1 'polypeptide(L)'
;MTAKAKPRAKGDISKAQDLVMATVNLISLEEHLAFTAMKTGEQDFYEIARNVRKLRIRCLRELVGEPRGELWCASKHVLSAMMRLLEVASKEDGKKCGEYLEAAFDLYKLFWLFREAGYEIKTAKPKIKAK
;
A
#
# COMPACT_ATOMS: atom_id res chain seq x y z
N MET A 1 -14.96 27.29 -20.18
CA MET A 1 -14.29 26.19 -20.91
C MET A 1 -13.76 25.20 -19.89
N THR A 2 -14.41 24.05 -19.77
CA THR A 2 -14.06 23.00 -18.80
C THR A 2 -12.78 22.31 -19.27
N ALA A 3 -11.70 22.40 -18.48
CA ALA A 3 -10.50 21.63 -18.74
C ALA A 3 -10.85 20.14 -18.64
N LYS A 4 -10.95 19.47 -19.79
CA LYS A 4 -11.02 18.00 -19.86
C LYS A 4 -9.78 17.46 -19.15
N ALA A 5 -9.97 16.64 -18.12
CA ALA A 5 -8.89 15.89 -17.52
C ALA A 5 -8.19 15.09 -18.63
N LYS A 6 -6.88 15.29 -18.81
CA LYS A 6 -6.08 14.49 -19.74
C LYS A 6 -6.28 13.02 -19.38
N PRO A 7 -6.65 12.13 -20.32
CA PRO A 7 -6.63 10.69 -20.08
C PRO A 7 -5.22 10.34 -19.61
N ARG A 8 -5.08 9.70 -18.45
CA ARG A 8 -3.76 9.23 -18.00
C ARG A 8 -3.21 8.32 -19.10
N ALA A 9 -1.99 8.59 -19.54
CA ALA A 9 -1.31 7.72 -20.48
C ALA A 9 -1.37 6.29 -19.91
N LYS A 10 -1.65 5.30 -20.76
CA LYS A 10 -1.60 3.87 -20.43
C LYS A 10 -0.24 3.42 -19.82
N GLY A 11 0.80 4.26 -19.88
CA GLY A 11 2.03 4.12 -19.12
C GLY A 11 1.82 4.62 -17.68
N ASP A 12 1.92 3.81 -16.64
CA ASP A 12 2.76 2.62 -16.51
C ASP A 12 2.16 1.73 -15.42
N ILE A 13 1.11 0.96 -15.77
CA ILE A 13 0.45 0.03 -14.84
C ILE A 13 1.50 -0.92 -14.24
N SER A 14 2.48 -1.35 -15.05
CA SER A 14 3.61 -2.16 -14.61
C SER A 14 4.38 -1.49 -13.48
N LYS A 15 4.83 -0.24 -13.68
CA LYS A 15 5.54 0.50 -12.63
C LYS A 15 4.72 0.66 -11.35
N ALA A 16 3.42 0.91 -11.46
CA ALA A 16 2.56 1.02 -10.27
C ALA A 16 2.44 -0.31 -9.52
N GLN A 17 2.35 -1.44 -10.23
CA GLN A 17 2.36 -2.78 -9.65
C GLN A 17 3.70 -3.10 -8.99
N ASP A 18 4.82 -2.75 -9.63
CA ASP A 18 6.15 -2.92 -9.06
C ASP A 18 6.31 -2.11 -7.77
N LEU A 19 5.79 -0.88 -7.75
CA LEU A 19 5.78 -0.04 -6.54
C LEU A 19 4.87 -0.60 -5.44
N VAL A 20 3.77 -1.27 -5.78
CA VAL A 20 2.94 -2.00 -4.80
C VAL A 20 3.78 -3.09 -4.15
N MET A 21 4.43 -3.94 -4.95
CA MET A 21 5.22 -5.06 -4.43
C MET A 21 6.45 -4.58 -3.65
N ALA A 22 7.13 -3.54 -4.11
CA ALA A 22 8.20 -2.90 -3.36
C ALA A 22 7.68 -2.39 -2.00
N THR A 23 6.52 -1.74 -1.96
CA THR A 23 5.93 -1.23 -0.71
C THR A 23 5.58 -2.38 0.25
N VAL A 24 4.99 -3.46 -0.25
CA VAL A 24 4.67 -4.67 0.52
C VAL A 24 5.93 -5.26 1.15
N ASN A 25 6.97 -5.46 0.34
CA ASN A 25 8.23 -6.04 0.81
C ASN A 25 8.93 -5.15 1.84
N LEU A 26 8.89 -3.83 1.67
CA LEU A 26 9.45 -2.89 2.64
C LEU A 26 8.68 -2.90 3.97
N ILE A 27 7.35 -3.05 3.95
CA ILE A 27 6.57 -3.24 5.19
C ILE A 27 7.03 -4.52 5.91
N SER A 28 7.18 -5.63 5.18
CA SER A 28 7.64 -6.89 5.77
C SER A 28 9.07 -6.80 6.31
N LEU A 29 9.97 -6.08 5.62
CA LEU A 29 11.34 -5.88 6.07
C LEU A 29 11.39 -5.04 7.35
N GLU A 30 10.59 -3.98 7.46
CA GLU A 30 10.47 -3.20 8.69
C GLU A 30 10.02 -4.07 9.88
N GLU A 31 9.02 -4.93 9.67
CA GLU A 31 8.53 -5.87 10.68
C GLU A 31 9.62 -6.85 11.11
N HIS A 32 10.34 -7.45 10.14
CA HIS A 32 11.44 -8.37 10.44
C HIS A 32 12.56 -7.70 11.24
N LEU A 33 12.98 -6.50 10.85
CA LEU A 33 14.03 -5.75 11.57
C LEU A 33 13.58 -5.39 12.99
N ALA A 34 12.32 -4.99 13.18
CA ALA A 34 11.78 -4.74 14.51
C ALA A 34 11.79 -6.00 15.38
N PHE A 35 11.41 -7.16 14.82
CA PHE A 35 11.49 -8.43 15.55
C PHE A 35 12.92 -8.86 15.84
N THR A 36 13.87 -8.65 14.94
CA THR A 36 15.29 -8.91 15.20
C THR A 36 15.79 -8.05 16.36
N ALA A 37 15.49 -6.75 16.36
CA ALA A 37 15.86 -5.85 17.45
C ALA A 37 15.29 -6.32 18.80
N MET A 38 14.04 -6.79 18.83
CA MET A 38 13.43 -7.36 20.04
C MET A 38 14.09 -8.66 20.48
N LYS A 39 14.50 -9.51 19.54
CA LYS A 39 15.12 -10.82 19.83
C LYS A 39 16.56 -10.69 20.31
N THR A 40 17.33 -9.79 19.73
CA THR A 40 18.76 -9.64 20.04
C THR A 40 19.05 -8.55 21.07
N GLY A 41 18.11 -7.62 21.26
CA GLY A 41 18.32 -6.42 22.09
C GLY A 41 19.16 -5.35 21.42
N GLU A 42 19.61 -5.55 20.18
CA GLU A 42 20.47 -4.62 19.45
C GLU A 42 19.67 -3.50 18.81
N GLN A 43 19.93 -2.26 19.25
CA GLN A 43 19.21 -1.07 18.77
C GLN A 43 19.52 -0.73 17.30
N ASP A 44 20.64 -1.19 16.75
CA ASP A 44 21.02 -0.93 15.36
C ASP A 44 19.96 -1.43 14.37
N PHE A 45 19.28 -2.54 14.68
CA PHE A 45 18.18 -3.04 13.84
C PHE A 45 16.98 -2.09 13.81
N TYR A 46 16.68 -1.38 14.92
CA TYR A 46 15.67 -0.31 14.90
C TYR A 46 16.10 0.84 13.99
N GLU A 47 17.38 1.23 14.02
CA GLU A 47 17.91 2.28 13.16
C GLU A 47 17.80 1.94 11.67
N ILE A 48 18.13 0.70 11.32
CA ILE A 48 17.95 0.18 9.96
C ILE A 48 16.45 0.21 9.60
N ALA A 49 15.56 -0.26 10.48
CA ALA A 49 14.11 -0.21 10.26
C ALA A 49 13.60 1.21 10.00
N ARG A 50 14.13 2.22 10.70
CA ARG A 50 13.80 3.64 10.44
C ARG A 50 14.22 4.09 9.04
N ASN A 51 15.33 3.60 8.51
CA ASN A 51 15.76 3.91 7.14
C ASN A 51 14.90 3.19 6.09
N VAL A 52 14.54 1.93 6.31
CA VAL A 52 13.59 1.19 5.45
C VAL A 52 12.24 1.92 5.43
N ARG A 53 11.76 2.39 6.59
CA ARG A 53 10.55 3.19 6.72
C ARG A 53 10.54 4.43 5.83
N LYS A 54 11.66 5.16 5.75
CA LYS A 54 11.80 6.34 4.89
C LYS A 54 11.66 5.96 3.41
N LEU A 55 12.27 4.86 2.98
CA LEU A 55 12.13 4.37 1.60
C LEU A 55 10.68 3.96 1.31
N ARG A 56 10.03 3.20 2.20
CA ARG A 56 8.62 2.82 2.06
C ARG A 56 7.71 4.05 1.96
N ILE A 57 7.94 5.08 2.77
CA ILE A 57 7.18 6.35 2.70
C ILE A 57 7.29 6.99 1.32
N ARG A 58 8.49 6.98 0.71
CA ARG A 58 8.70 7.51 -0.66
C ARG A 58 7.94 6.70 -1.70
N CYS A 59 8.07 5.36 -1.68
CA CYS A 59 7.34 4.49 -2.60
C CYS A 59 5.83 4.67 -2.49
N LEU A 60 5.31 4.71 -1.26
CA LEU A 60 3.88 4.89 -1.03
C LEU A 60 3.40 6.28 -1.47
N ARG A 61 4.19 7.33 -1.27
CA ARG A 61 3.87 8.68 -1.78
C ARG A 61 3.84 8.74 -3.31
N GLU A 62 4.75 8.05 -3.99
CA GLU A 62 4.71 7.95 -5.46
C GLU A 62 3.47 7.18 -5.94
N LEU A 63 3.10 6.14 -5.20
CA LEU A 63 2.01 5.22 -5.54
C LEU A 63 0.62 5.82 -5.29
N VAL A 64 0.37 6.42 -4.12
CA VAL A 64 -0.95 6.95 -3.70
C VAL A 64 -1.02 8.47 -3.59
N GLY A 65 0.12 9.17 -3.72
CA GLY A 65 0.19 10.62 -3.57
C GLY A 65 0.04 11.08 -2.12
N GLU A 66 -0.89 12.00 -1.89
CA GLU A 66 -1.19 12.61 -0.59
C GLU A 66 -2.72 12.58 -0.39
N PRO A 67 -3.30 11.41 -0.16
CA PRO A 67 -4.74 11.27 -0.04
C PRO A 67 -5.23 11.94 1.25
N ARG A 68 -6.49 12.39 1.30
CA ARG A 68 -7.08 12.98 2.53
C ARG A 68 -7.34 11.91 3.58
N GLY A 69 -7.26 12.30 4.85
CA GLY A 69 -7.63 11.47 6.00
C GLY A 69 -6.74 10.23 6.13
N GLU A 70 -7.35 9.10 6.51
CA GLU A 70 -6.62 7.88 6.83
C GLU A 70 -6.33 6.98 5.62
N LEU A 71 -6.69 7.39 4.39
CA LEU A 71 -6.48 6.59 3.18
C LEU A 71 -5.01 6.16 3.01
N TRP A 72 -4.07 7.01 3.42
CA TRP A 72 -2.65 6.65 3.37
C TRP A 72 -2.32 5.46 4.28
N CYS A 73 -2.88 5.44 5.49
CA CYS A 73 -2.74 4.34 6.42
C CYS A 73 -3.54 3.11 5.97
N ALA A 74 -4.76 3.30 5.46
CA ALA A 74 -5.59 2.22 4.96
C ALA A 74 -4.90 1.45 3.81
N SER A 75 -4.27 2.16 2.87
CA SER A 75 -3.52 1.54 1.78
C SER A 75 -2.41 0.60 2.27
N LYS A 76 -1.56 1.05 3.22
CA LYS A 76 -0.49 0.17 3.75
C LYS A 76 -1.05 -1.03 4.52
N HIS A 77 -2.17 -0.87 5.23
CA HIS A 77 -2.76 -1.95 6.03
C HIS A 77 -3.34 -3.04 5.13
N VAL A 78 -4.07 -2.64 4.08
CA VAL A 78 -4.60 -3.57 3.09
C VAL A 78 -3.49 -4.33 2.36
N LEU A 79 -2.42 -3.64 1.94
CA LEU A 79 -1.27 -4.27 1.30
C LEU A 79 -0.53 -5.25 2.22
N SER A 80 -0.38 -4.90 3.51
CA SER A 80 0.22 -5.77 4.51
C SER A 80 -0.62 -7.02 4.77
N ALA A 81 -1.94 -6.85 4.93
CA ALA A 81 -2.87 -7.96 5.14
C ALA A 81 -2.91 -8.90 3.92
N MET A 82 -2.92 -8.35 2.69
CA MET A 82 -2.81 -9.13 1.46
C MET A 82 -1.58 -10.04 1.48
N MET A 83 -0.41 -9.50 1.83
CA MET A 83 0.83 -10.30 1.90
C MET A 83 0.73 -11.44 2.92
N ARG A 84 0.13 -11.20 4.08
CA ARG A 84 -0.07 -12.24 5.10
C ARG A 84 -1.00 -13.34 4.62
N LEU A 85 -2.08 -13.00 3.90
CA LEU A 85 -2.98 -13.99 3.30
C LEU A 85 -2.28 -14.83 2.21
N LEU A 86 -1.44 -14.21 1.37
CA LEU A 86 -0.64 -14.95 0.39
C LEU A 86 0.33 -15.95 1.06
N GLU A 87 0.95 -15.54 2.17
CA GLU A 87 1.85 -16.40 2.96
C GLU A 87 1.12 -17.52 3.71
N VAL A 88 -0.15 -17.34 4.07
CA VAL A 88 -0.98 -18.42 4.63
C VAL A 88 -1.43 -19.35 3.51
N ALA A 89 -1.84 -18.81 2.36
CA ALA A 89 -2.24 -19.59 1.19
C ALA A 89 -1.14 -20.53 0.71
N SER A 90 0.13 -20.13 0.78
CA SER A 90 1.28 -20.96 0.38
C SER A 90 1.53 -22.17 1.29
N LYS A 91 0.85 -22.25 2.44
CA LYS A 91 0.95 -23.32 3.45
C LYS A 91 -0.29 -24.18 3.53
N GLU A 92 -1.26 -23.95 2.64
CA GLU A 92 -2.55 -24.62 2.60
C GLU A 92 -2.75 -25.27 1.24
N ASP A 93 -3.62 -26.28 1.18
CA ASP A 93 -3.95 -27.01 -0.05
C ASP A 93 -5.46 -26.93 -0.37
N GLY A 94 -5.80 -27.22 -1.62
CA GLY A 94 -7.19 -27.38 -2.08
C GLY A 94 -8.07 -26.16 -1.80
N LYS A 95 -9.23 -26.39 -1.18
CA LYS A 95 -10.25 -25.34 -0.97
C LYS A 95 -9.74 -24.18 -0.12
N LYS A 96 -8.98 -24.46 0.96
CA LYS A 96 -8.49 -23.43 1.88
C LYS A 96 -7.47 -22.51 1.22
N CYS A 97 -6.56 -23.06 0.42
CA CYS A 97 -5.63 -22.26 -0.39
C CYS A 97 -6.40 -21.26 -1.26
N GLY A 98 -7.43 -21.75 -1.97
CA GLY A 98 -8.31 -20.91 -2.80
C GLY A 98 -8.99 -19.78 -2.02
N GLU A 99 -9.56 -20.08 -0.85
CA GLU A 99 -10.21 -19.09 0.02
C GLU A 99 -9.25 -17.95 0.43
N TYR A 100 -8.00 -18.27 0.78
CA TYR A 100 -7.01 -17.26 1.13
C TYR A 100 -6.48 -16.48 -0.08
N LEU A 101 -6.32 -17.12 -1.24
CA LEU A 101 -5.93 -16.43 -2.47
C LEU A 101 -7.01 -15.44 -2.92
N GLU A 102 -8.28 -15.83 -2.84
CA GLU A 102 -9.40 -14.96 -3.14
C GLU A 102 -9.45 -13.74 -2.21
N ALA A 103 -9.33 -13.97 -0.90
CA ALA A 103 -9.28 -12.90 0.08
C ALA A 103 -8.08 -11.95 -0.13
N ALA A 104 -6.89 -12.49 -0.47
CA ALA A 104 -5.74 -11.67 -0.83
C ALA A 104 -6.01 -10.81 -2.08
N PHE A 105 -6.63 -11.39 -3.11
CA PHE A 105 -6.98 -10.67 -4.32
C PHE A 105 -8.05 -9.59 -4.09
N ASP A 106 -9.00 -9.83 -3.19
CA ASP A 106 -9.98 -8.83 -2.75
C ASP A 106 -9.31 -7.63 -2.08
N LEU A 107 -8.33 -7.86 -1.21
CA LEU A 107 -7.53 -6.77 -0.63
C LEU A 107 -6.71 -6.03 -1.68
N TYR A 108 -6.13 -6.73 -2.66
CA TYR A 108 -5.44 -6.08 -3.78
C TYR A 108 -6.38 -5.16 -4.57
N LYS A 109 -7.59 -5.63 -4.91
CA LYS A 109 -8.63 -4.81 -5.57
C LYS A 109 -9.01 -3.60 -4.71
N LEU A 110 -9.19 -3.79 -3.40
CA LEU A 110 -9.52 -2.72 -2.45
C LEU A 110 -8.42 -1.65 -2.40
N PHE A 111 -7.14 -2.04 -2.45
CA PHE A 111 -6.03 -1.09 -2.53
C PHE A 111 -6.16 -0.16 -3.75
N TRP A 112 -6.48 -0.71 -4.93
CA TRP A 112 -6.67 0.11 -6.14
C TRP A 112 -7.87 1.05 -6.02
N LEU A 113 -8.96 0.62 -5.37
CA LEU A 113 -10.09 1.50 -5.08
C LEU A 113 -9.70 2.66 -4.17
N PHE A 114 -8.93 2.41 -3.10
CA PHE A 114 -8.42 3.47 -2.22
C PHE A 114 -7.51 4.45 -2.94
N ARG A 115 -6.65 3.93 -3.83
CA ARG A 115 -5.77 4.75 -4.66
C ARG A 115 -6.57 5.68 -5.57
N GLU A 116 -7.57 5.15 -6.29
CA GLU A 116 -8.41 5.97 -7.16
C GLU A 116 -9.25 6.98 -6.38
N ALA A 117 -9.87 6.58 -5.27
CA ALA A 117 -10.60 7.49 -4.37
C ALA A 117 -9.70 8.63 -3.84
N GLY A 118 -8.44 8.31 -3.50
CA GLY A 118 -7.45 9.31 -3.10
C GLY A 118 -7.17 10.37 -4.17
N TYR A 119 -7.23 10.01 -5.46
CA TYR A 119 -7.07 10.96 -6.56
C TYR A 119 -8.31 11.82 -6.80
N GLU A 120 -9.51 11.26 -6.72
CA GLU A 120 -10.77 12.01 -6.91
C GLU A 120 -10.96 13.10 -5.85
N ILE A 121 -10.57 12.81 -4.61
CA ILE A 121 -10.62 13.77 -3.51
C ILE A 121 -9.65 14.95 -3.71
N LYS A 122 -8.53 14.74 -4.42
CA LYS A 122 -7.60 15.83 -4.77
C LYS A 122 -8.14 16.76 -5.85
N THR A 123 -8.98 16.27 -6.76
CA THR A 123 -9.50 17.06 -7.89
C THR A 123 -10.85 17.72 -7.58
N ALA A 124 -11.56 17.28 -6.53
CA ALA A 124 -12.77 17.91 -6.05
C ALA A 124 -12.47 19.29 -5.43
N LYS A 125 -12.85 20.37 -6.13
CA LYS A 125 -12.88 21.73 -5.56
C LYS A 125 -13.73 21.73 -4.28
N PRO A 126 -13.28 22.38 -3.19
CA PRO A 126 -14.09 22.48 -1.99
C PRO A 126 -15.39 23.23 -2.34
N LYS A 127 -16.54 22.56 -2.18
CA LYS A 127 -17.86 23.21 -2.26
C LYS A 127 -18.09 23.99 -0.96
N ILE A 128 -17.36 25.08 -0.76
CA ILE A 128 -17.73 26.06 0.26
C ILE A 128 -18.74 26.98 -0.40
N LYS A 129 -20.03 26.74 -0.15
CA LYS A 129 -21.00 27.83 -0.23
C LYS A 129 -20.77 28.66 1.04
N ALA A 130 -20.10 29.79 0.89
CA ALA A 130 -20.12 30.82 1.92
C ALA A 130 -21.59 31.18 2.16
N LYS A 131 -22.04 31.03 3.40
CA LYS A 131 -23.25 31.72 3.89
C LYS A 131 -22.81 33.07 4.42
#